data_AF-A0A952LID6-F1
#
_entry.id   AF-A0A952LID6-F1
#
_cell.length_a   1.000
_cell.length_b   1.000
_cell.length_c   1.000
_cell.angle_alpha   90.00
_cell.angle_beta   90.00
_cell.angle_gamma   90.00
#
_symmetry.space_group_name_H-M   'P 1'
#
loop_
_entity.id
_entity.type
_entity.pdbx_description
1 polymer ?
#
loop_
_entity_poly.entity_id
_entity_poly.type
_entity_poly.pdbx_seq_one_letter_code
_entity_poly.pdbx_strand_id
1 'polypeptide(L)'
;MEEWIEHRRGDGERVGWLRSEGEGFVPVDLLGRDLTGPVDWLTGEEILEAAGIGYLADRYELRLEDGRWLQVRLTEVSTQRIVVKKDDFGAIDVPQVV
;
A
#
# COMPACT_ATOMS: atom_id res chain seq x y z
N MET A 1 1.04 -17.55 18.40
CA MET A 1 1.06 -17.56 16.93
C MET A 1 0.12 -16.45 16.52
N GLU A 2 0.64 -15.40 15.90
CA GLU A 2 -0.20 -14.32 15.37
C GLU A 2 -1.02 -14.88 14.21
N GLU A 3 -2.33 -14.67 14.26
CA GLU A 3 -3.24 -15.11 13.21
C GLU A 3 -3.44 -13.96 12.23
N TRP A 4 -3.21 -14.23 10.96
CA TRP A 4 -3.35 -13.27 9.88
C TRP A 4 -4.50 -13.70 8.99
N ILE A 5 -5.52 -12.87 8.91
CA ILE A 5 -6.73 -13.19 8.17
C ILE A 5 -6.84 -12.24 7.00
N GLU A 6 -6.80 -12.84 5.81
CA GLU A 6 -6.80 -12.10 4.56
C GLU A 6 -8.16 -11.46 4.28
N HIS A 7 -8.15 -10.16 3.98
CA HIS A 7 -9.34 -9.43 3.55
C HIS A 7 -9.32 -9.16 2.04
N ARG A 8 -10.45 -9.42 1.39
CA ARG A 8 -10.67 -9.14 -0.03
C ARG A 8 -11.95 -8.35 -0.22
N ARG A 9 -11.90 -7.38 -1.13
CA ARG A 9 -13.05 -6.61 -1.58
C ARG A 9 -14.04 -7.49 -2.35
N GLY A 10 -15.24 -6.96 -2.58
CA GLY A 10 -16.29 -7.66 -3.34
C GLY A 10 -15.92 -8.03 -4.78
N ASP A 11 -14.90 -7.39 -5.37
CA ASP A 11 -14.34 -7.72 -6.68
C ASP A 11 -13.21 -8.77 -6.63
N GLY A 12 -12.86 -9.26 -5.44
CA GLY A 12 -11.81 -10.24 -5.20
C GLY A 12 -10.40 -9.64 -5.03
N GLU A 13 -10.26 -8.31 -5.12
CA GLU A 13 -8.99 -7.63 -4.86
C GLU A 13 -8.62 -7.77 -3.37
N ARG A 14 -7.41 -8.25 -3.08
CA ARG A 14 -6.89 -8.29 -1.70
C ARG A 14 -6.46 -6.87 -1.31
N VAL A 15 -6.95 -6.41 -0.17
CA VAL A 15 -6.65 -5.05 0.34
C VAL A 15 -5.92 -5.02 1.66
N GLY A 16 -5.78 -6.17 2.33
CA GLY A 16 -4.94 -6.28 3.50
C GLY A 16 -5.19 -7.54 4.30
N TRP A 17 -4.84 -7.46 5.57
CA TRP A 17 -5.05 -8.50 6.56
C TRP A 17 -5.51 -7.92 7.89
N LEU A 18 -6.29 -8.70 8.62
CA LEU A 18 -6.53 -8.52 10.04
C LEU A 18 -5.52 -9.37 10.80
N ARG A 19 -4.59 -8.73 11.52
CA ARG A 19 -3.64 -9.39 12.43
C ARG A 19 -4.26 -9.46 13.82
N SER A 20 -4.38 -10.64 14.42
CA SER A 20 -4.89 -10.77 15.79
C SER A 20 -3.94 -10.13 16.81
N GLU A 21 -4.48 -9.27 17.67
CA GLU A 21 -3.72 -8.59 18.72
C GLU A 21 -4.59 -8.37 19.96
N GLY A 22 -4.27 -9.06 21.06
CA GLY A 22 -5.09 -9.04 22.27
C GLY A 22 -6.49 -9.62 22.02
N GLU A 23 -7.52 -8.83 22.34
CA GLU A 23 -8.93 -9.18 22.11
C GLU A 23 -9.48 -8.65 20.78
N GLY A 24 -8.64 -8.00 19.97
CA GLY A 24 -9.04 -7.38 18.71
C GLY A 24 -8.13 -7.72 17.54
N PHE A 25 -8.23 -6.90 16.50
CA PHE A 25 -7.51 -7.06 15.25
C PHE A 25 -6.91 -5.73 14.81
N VAL A 26 -5.67 -5.78 14.33
CA VAL A 26 -5.02 -4.66 13.68
C VAL A 26 -5.20 -4.80 12.16
N PRO A 27 -5.85 -3.84 11.48
CA PRO A 27 -5.90 -3.81 10.03
C PRO A 27 -4.54 -3.39 9.46
N VAL A 28 -3.98 -4.27 8.62
CA VAL A 28 -2.67 -4.09 7.99
C VAL A 28 -2.85 -4.07 6.47
N ASP A 29 -2.39 -3.00 5.82
CA ASP A 29 -2.49 -2.88 4.36
C ASP A 29 -1.48 -3.75 3.60
N LEU A 30 -1.55 -3.73 2.26
CA LEU A 30 -0.64 -4.50 1.40
C LEU A 30 0.84 -4.11 1.50
N LEU A 31 1.17 -2.95 2.08
CA LEU A 31 2.53 -2.52 2.33
C LEU A 31 3.03 -2.96 3.73
N GLY A 32 2.19 -3.64 4.50
CA GLY A 32 2.51 -4.08 5.86
C GLY A 32 2.36 -2.97 6.90
N ARG A 33 1.63 -1.89 6.60
CA ARG A 33 1.41 -0.78 7.53
C ARG A 33 0.18 -1.03 8.36
N ASP A 34 0.32 -0.93 9.68
CA ASP A 34 -0.79 -0.90 10.61
C ASP A 34 -1.58 0.40 10.37
N LEU A 35 -2.85 0.27 9.96
CA LEU A 35 -3.70 1.43 9.65
C LEU A 35 -4.25 2.08 10.93
N THR A 36 -4.43 1.29 11.99
CA THR A 36 -4.89 1.71 13.32
C THR A 36 -4.28 0.81 14.41
N GLY A 37 -4.62 1.07 15.69
CA GLY A 37 -4.47 0.07 16.75
C GLY A 37 -5.53 -1.04 16.68
N PRO A 38 -5.58 -1.95 17.67
CA PRO A 38 -6.55 -3.05 17.69
C PRO A 38 -7.99 -2.55 17.75
N VAL A 39 -8.84 -3.10 16.87
CA VAL A 39 -10.28 -2.83 16.77
C VAL A 39 -11.06 -4.14 16.71
N ASP A 40 -12.39 -4.09 16.79
CA ASP A 40 -13.20 -5.27 16.49
C ASP A 40 -13.12 -5.65 15.00
N TRP A 41 -13.54 -6.88 14.69
CA TRP A 41 -13.48 -7.45 13.36
C TRP A 41 -14.13 -6.57 12.28
N LEU A 42 -15.38 -6.15 12.50
CA LEU A 42 -16.18 -5.45 11.49
C LEU A 42 -15.57 -4.09 11.19
N THR A 43 -15.17 -3.36 12.24
CA THR A 43 -14.46 -2.09 12.10
C THR A 43 -13.15 -2.27 11.32
N GLY A 44 -12.40 -3.35 11.58
CA GLY A 44 -11.18 -3.67 10.85
C GLY A 44 -11.43 -3.91 9.35
N GLU A 45 -12.47 -4.67 9.00
CA GLU A 45 -12.87 -4.89 7.61
C GLU A 45 -13.25 -3.56 6.92
N GLU A 46 -14.05 -2.73 7.57
CA GLU A 46 -14.46 -1.43 7.04
C GLU A 46 -13.26 -0.49 6.80
N ILE A 47 -12.25 -0.51 7.68
CA ILE A 47 -11.01 0.24 7.51
C ILE A 47 -10.24 -0.25 6.28
N LEU A 48 -10.11 -1.57 6.10
CA LEU A 48 -9.43 -2.17 4.94
C LEU A 48 -10.18 -1.88 3.63
N GLU A 49 -11.51 -1.97 3.62
CA GLU A 49 -12.36 -1.59 2.48
C GLU A 49 -12.20 -0.12 2.10
N ALA A 50 -12.23 0.77 3.10
CA ALA A 50 -12.12 2.20 2.89
C ALA A 50 -10.72 2.62 2.41
N ALA A 51 -9.66 2.00 2.95
CA ALA A 51 -8.29 2.25 2.51
C ALA A 51 -8.03 1.71 1.10
N GLY A 52 -8.52 0.49 0.83
CA GLY A 52 -8.39 -0.19 -0.45
C GLY A 52 -6.95 -0.17 -0.98
N ILE A 53 -6.80 0.25 -2.24
CA ILE A 53 -5.51 0.48 -2.90
C ILE A 53 -5.09 1.96 -2.91
N GLY A 54 -5.62 2.76 -1.98
CA GLY A 54 -5.35 4.20 -1.90
C GLY A 54 -3.87 4.55 -1.83
N TYR A 55 -3.05 3.64 -1.31
CA TYR A 55 -1.59 3.75 -1.28
C TYR A 55 -0.95 3.92 -2.67
N LEU A 56 -1.61 3.54 -3.77
CA LEU A 56 -1.14 3.77 -5.14
C LEU A 56 -1.22 5.26 -5.54
N ALA A 57 -2.05 6.06 -4.87
CA ALA A 57 -2.21 7.47 -5.16
C ALA A 57 -1.13 8.36 -4.51
N ASP A 58 -0.46 7.85 -3.48
CA ASP A 58 0.56 8.57 -2.73
C ASP A 58 1.88 8.71 -3.51
N ARG A 59 2.74 9.63 -3.04
CA ARG A 59 4.12 9.77 -3.49
C ARG A 59 5.07 9.16 -2.48
N TYR A 60 6.12 8.53 -2.97
CA TYR A 60 7.11 7.83 -2.17
C TYR A 60 8.53 8.22 -2.57
N GLU A 61 9.48 7.99 -1.68
CA GLU A 61 10.90 8.06 -1.96
C GLU A 61 11.51 6.67 -1.90
N LEU A 62 12.17 6.25 -2.98
CA LEU A 62 12.92 5.00 -3.04
C LEU A 62 14.40 5.28 -2.79
N ARG A 63 14.96 4.66 -1.75
CA ARG A 63 16.40 4.65 -1.52
C ARG A 63 17.06 3.59 -2.40
N LEU A 64 17.98 4.02 -3.24
CA LEU A 64 18.81 3.12 -4.05
C LEU A 64 19.99 2.59 -3.22
N GLU A 65 20.58 1.49 -3.68
CA GLU A 65 21.74 0.85 -3.01
C GLU A 65 22.94 1.79 -2.90
N ASP A 66 23.09 2.71 -3.84
CA ASP A 66 24.15 3.74 -3.85
C ASP A 66 23.86 4.94 -2.93
N GLY A 67 22.74 4.90 -2.19
CA GLY A 67 22.35 5.91 -1.22
C GLY A 67 21.56 7.09 -1.79
N ARG A 68 21.34 7.17 -3.12
CA ARG A 68 20.46 8.19 -3.72
C ARG A 68 19.00 7.93 -3.39
N TRP A 69 18.20 9.00 -3.42
CA TRP A 69 16.75 8.95 -3.28
C TRP A 69 16.08 9.30 -4.60
N LEU A 70 15.05 8.53 -4.95
CA LEU A 70 14.24 8.74 -6.16
C LEU A 70 12.78 8.97 -5.76
N GLN A 71 12.19 10.05 -6.24
CA GLN A 71 10.74 10.25 -6.14
C GLN A 71 10.04 9.25 -7.07
N VAL A 72 9.13 8.47 -6.51
CA VAL A 72 8.41 7.40 -7.23
C VAL A 72 6.94 7.38 -6.87
N ARG A 73 6.16 6.72 -7.73
CA ARG A 73 4.79 6.29 -7.44
C ARG A 73 4.70 4.78 -7.56
N LEU A 74 3.92 4.17 -6.68
CA LEU A 74 3.61 2.74 -6.78
C LEU A 74 2.62 2.53 -7.92
N THR A 75 2.87 1.52 -8.76
CA THR A 75 1.97 1.13 -9.85
C THR A 75 1.37 -0.25 -9.63
N GLU A 76 2.05 -1.10 -8.86
CA GLU A 76 1.58 -2.42 -8.46
C GLU A 76 2.12 -2.74 -7.07
N VAL A 77 1.29 -3.32 -6.22
CA VAL A 77 1.72 -3.91 -4.95
C VAL A 77 1.06 -5.29 -4.84
N SER A 78 1.86 -6.30 -4.56
CA SER A 78 1.42 -7.66 -4.28
C SER A 78 2.32 -8.29 -3.22
N THR A 79 1.96 -9.46 -2.72
CA THR A 79 2.83 -10.23 -1.80
C THR A 79 4.11 -10.74 -2.45
N GLN A 80 4.26 -10.61 -3.77
CA GLN A 80 5.45 -11.08 -4.50
C GLN A 80 6.39 -9.93 -4.88
N ARG A 81 5.84 -8.74 -5.15
CA ARG A 81 6.61 -7.59 -5.64
C ARG A 81 5.89 -6.28 -5.43
N ILE A 82 6.69 -5.22 -5.40
CA ILE A 82 6.24 -3.83 -5.53
C ILE A 82 6.85 -3.29 -6.83
N VAL A 83 6.00 -2.73 -7.70
CA VAL A 83 6.43 -2.08 -8.94
C VAL A 83 6.24 -0.58 -8.78
N VAL A 84 7.28 0.17 -9.12
CA VAL A 84 7.30 1.63 -9.01
C VAL A 84 7.66 2.27 -10.34
N LYS A 85 7.15 3.48 -10.55
CA LYS A 85 7.59 4.37 -11.63
C LYS A 85 8.24 5.61 -11.04
N LYS A 86 9.24 6.15 -11.71
CA LYS A 86 9.79 7.47 -11.37
C LYS A 86 8.68 8.52 -11.47
N ASP A 87 8.56 9.38 -10.46
CA ASP A 87 7.65 10.52 -10.49
C ASP A 87 8.38 11.70 -11.14
N ASP A 88 8.33 11.75 -12.47
CA ASP A 88 9.02 12.77 -13.27
C ASP A 88 8.27 14.11 -13.35
N PHE A 89 7.23 14.33 -12.53
CA PHE A 89 6.45 15.58 -12.48
C PHE A 89 5.93 16.08 -13.85
N GLY A 90 5.76 15.19 -14.82
CA GLY A 90 5.38 15.57 -16.19
C GLY A 90 6.50 16.27 -16.97
N ALA A 91 7.76 15.88 -16.78
CA ALA A 91 8.91 16.39 -17.54
C ALA A 91 8.60 16.48 -19.04
N ILE A 92 8.44 17.72 -19.52
CA ILE A 92 8.49 18.09 -20.95
C ILE A 92 9.96 18.40 -21.28
N ASP A 93 10.88 17.50 -20.94
CA ASP A 93 12.31 17.63 -21.31
C ASP A 93 12.61 16.99 -22.67
N VAL A 94 11.60 16.93 -23.54
CA VAL A 94 11.80 16.69 -24.96
C VAL A 94 11.86 18.05 -25.64
N PRO A 95 12.99 18.45 -26.28
CA PRO A 95 12.99 19.64 -27.11
C PRO A 95 11.89 19.47 -28.16
N GLN A 96 10.90 20.36 -28.14
CA GLN A 96 9.95 20.46 -29.23
C GLN A 96 10.72 20.98 -30.44
N VAL A 97 11.07 20.07 -31.34
CA VAL A 97 11.52 20.45 -32.68
C VAL A 97 10.29 21.03 -33.38
N VAL A 98 10.23 22.35 -33.45
CA VAL A 98 9.37 23.08 -34.40
C VAL A 98 10.08 23.17 -35.75
#